data_AF-A0A9P4TLT8-F1
#
_entry.id   AF-A0A9P4TLT8-F1
#
_cell.length_a   1.000
_cell.length_b   1.000
_cell.length_c   1.000
_cell.angle_alpha   90.00
_cell.angle_beta   90.00
_cell.angle_gamma   90.00
#
_symmetry.space_group_name_H-M   'P 1'
#
loop_
_entity.id
_entity.type
_entity.pdbx_description
1 polymer ?
#
loop_
_entity_poly.entity_id
_entity_poly.type
_entity_poly.pdbx_seq_one_letter_code
_entity_poly.pdbx_strand_id
1 'polypeptide(L)'
;MSEALCGVCNSEPKKYKCPTCALPYCSISCFKEHKLTHVGDTPAPVAPVEPEIPQPPPPAPIPRYLKKKTDFSVLATNPKFQELLKKYPALLPALQRVYAATIEPEEGDQPRGNRGGRGGFRGRGGRGRGRGGRFNDSAHKWTPKQGDGDAMRMLKGYREREESDKEKQAMAAFVQLVEETFGDAES
;
A
#
# COMPACT_ATOMS: atom_id res chain seq x y z
N MET A 1 -45.89 -33.29 -5.34
CA MET A 1 -44.64 -32.53 -5.50
C MET A 1 -43.96 -33.07 -6.74
N SER A 2 -43.95 -32.34 -7.86
CA SER A 2 -43.30 -32.81 -9.09
C SER A 2 -41.79 -32.62 -8.98
N GLU A 3 -41.06 -33.72 -8.93
CA GLU A 3 -39.60 -33.73 -8.88
C GLU A 3 -39.08 -33.34 -10.27
N ALA A 4 -38.44 -32.18 -10.38
CA ALA A 4 -37.98 -31.70 -11.67
C ALA A 4 -36.80 -32.55 -12.16
N LEU A 5 -36.96 -33.12 -13.35
CA LEU A 5 -35.97 -34.00 -13.97
C LEU A 5 -34.77 -33.22 -14.52
N CYS A 6 -33.69 -33.94 -14.78
CA CYS A 6 -32.51 -33.42 -15.45
C CYS A 6 -32.86 -32.98 -16.88
N GLY A 7 -32.65 -31.71 -17.24
CA GLY A 7 -32.88 -31.19 -18.59
C GLY A 7 -31.85 -31.61 -19.63
N VAL A 8 -30.96 -32.57 -19.31
CA VAL A 8 -29.97 -33.14 -20.24
C VAL A 8 -30.37 -34.57 -20.60
N CYS A 9 -30.52 -35.46 -19.61
CA CYS A 9 -30.88 -36.86 -19.86
C CYS A 9 -32.37 -37.18 -19.65
N ASN A 10 -33.14 -36.31 -18.99
CA ASN A 10 -34.56 -36.49 -18.63
C ASN A 10 -34.91 -37.82 -17.91
N SER A 11 -33.92 -38.58 -17.44
CA SER A 11 -34.12 -39.90 -16.83
C SER A 11 -34.11 -39.85 -15.30
N GLU A 12 -33.32 -38.95 -14.73
CA GLU A 12 -33.09 -38.85 -13.29
C GLU A 12 -33.55 -37.49 -12.72
N PRO A 13 -33.92 -37.43 -11.42
CA PRO A 13 -34.23 -36.19 -10.75
C PRO A 13 -33.01 -35.26 -10.71
N LYS A 14 -33.24 -33.96 -10.79
CA LYS A 14 -32.17 -32.95 -10.76
C LYS A 14 -31.47 -32.96 -9.39
N LYS A 15 -30.15 -32.88 -9.40
CA LYS A 15 -29.31 -32.76 -8.19
C LYS A 15 -28.58 -31.43 -8.13
N TYR A 16 -28.27 -30.85 -9.28
CA TYR A 16 -27.48 -29.62 -9.41
C TYR A 16 -28.07 -28.68 -10.49
N LYS A 17 -27.55 -27.46 -10.59
CA LYS A 17 -27.97 -26.43 -11.56
C LYS A 17 -26.75 -25.81 -12.24
N CYS A 18 -26.86 -25.49 -13.53
CA CYS A 18 -25.79 -24.84 -14.28
C CYS A 18 -25.66 -23.35 -13.86
N PRO A 19 -24.46 -22.81 -13.59
CA PRO A 19 -24.30 -21.39 -13.25
C PRO A 19 -24.54 -20.45 -14.44
N THR A 20 -24.40 -20.94 -15.68
CA THR A 20 -24.49 -20.12 -16.89
C THR A 20 -25.93 -19.91 -17.37
N CYS A 21 -26.77 -20.94 -17.31
CA CYS A 21 -28.15 -20.88 -17.82
C CYS A 21 -29.20 -21.47 -16.87
N ALA A 22 -28.83 -21.78 -15.62
CA ALA A 22 -29.71 -22.35 -14.59
C ALA A 22 -30.37 -23.70 -14.94
N LEU A 23 -29.93 -24.37 -16.01
CA LEU A 23 -30.49 -25.65 -16.44
C LEU A 23 -30.25 -26.74 -15.36
N PRO A 24 -31.28 -27.49 -14.93
CA PRO A 24 -31.16 -28.51 -13.90
C PRO A 24 -30.55 -29.81 -14.43
N TYR A 25 -29.57 -30.39 -13.74
CA TYR A 25 -28.92 -31.64 -14.14
C TYR A 25 -28.74 -32.65 -13.00
N CYS A 26 -28.64 -33.95 -13.33
CA CYS A 26 -28.52 -35.02 -12.31
C CYS A 26 -27.07 -35.29 -11.88
N SER A 27 -26.09 -35.21 -12.78
CA SER A 27 -24.69 -35.58 -12.50
C SER A 27 -23.65 -34.85 -13.36
N ILE A 28 -22.37 -35.03 -13.05
CA ILE A 28 -21.25 -34.35 -13.72
C ILE A 28 -21.13 -34.75 -15.21
N SER A 29 -21.57 -35.95 -15.61
CA SER A 29 -21.61 -36.36 -17.03
C SER A 29 -22.53 -35.45 -17.83
N CYS A 30 -23.76 -35.24 -17.34
CA CYS A 30 -24.71 -34.30 -17.93
C CYS A 30 -24.19 -32.86 -17.94
N PHE A 31 -23.41 -32.46 -16.94
CA PHE A 31 -22.79 -31.13 -16.94
C PHE A 31 -21.73 -30.97 -18.05
N LYS A 32 -20.91 -32.00 -18.32
CA LYS A 32 -19.89 -31.96 -19.39
C LYS A 32 -20.53 -31.86 -20.77
N GLU A 33 -21.57 -32.66 -21.03
CA GLU A 33 -22.33 -32.61 -22.29
C GLU A 33 -23.02 -31.25 -22.47
N HIS A 34 -23.62 -30.74 -21.40
CA HIS A 34 -24.26 -29.42 -21.41
C HIS A 34 -23.27 -28.26 -21.53
N LYS A 35 -22.05 -28.38 -20.99
CA LYS A 35 -21.00 -27.36 -21.13
C LYS A 35 -20.60 -27.20 -22.60
N LEU A 36 -20.61 -28.28 -23.38
CA LEU A 36 -20.34 -28.23 -24.81
C LEU A 36 -21.36 -27.38 -25.58
N THR A 37 -22.61 -27.34 -25.11
CA THR A 37 -23.66 -26.49 -25.71
C THR A 37 -23.40 -24.99 -25.51
N HIS A 38 -22.62 -24.60 -24.50
CA HIS A 38 -22.17 -23.21 -24.29
C HIS A 38 -20.95 -22.84 -25.13
N VAL A 39 -20.22 -23.80 -25.67
CA VAL A 39 -19.02 -23.58 -26.51
C VAL A 39 -19.30 -23.84 -27.99
N GLY A 40 -20.58 -23.86 -28.39
CA GLY A 40 -21.04 -23.96 -29.77
C GLY A 40 -20.93 -22.69 -30.60
N ASP A 41 -20.33 -21.62 -30.05
CA ASP A 41 -19.82 -20.50 -30.85
C ASP A 41 -18.30 -20.63 -30.96
N THR A 42 -17.85 -20.85 -32.20
CA THR A 42 -16.46 -20.88 -32.73
C THR A 42 -15.76 -22.25 -32.67
N PRO A 43 -15.09 -22.73 -33.75
CA PRO A 43 -13.94 -22.01 -34.35
C PRO A 43 -13.67 -22.19 -35.87
N ALA A 44 -13.16 -21.15 -36.55
CA ALA A 44 -12.23 -21.26 -37.69
C ALA A 44 -11.53 -19.91 -37.98
N PRO A 45 -10.30 -19.90 -38.52
CA PRO A 45 -9.28 -18.88 -38.28
C PRO A 45 -9.29 -17.76 -39.33
N VAL A 46 -9.35 -16.51 -38.88
CA VAL A 46 -9.04 -15.34 -39.71
C VAL A 46 -8.52 -14.23 -38.83
N ALA A 47 -7.27 -13.83 -39.12
CA ALA A 47 -6.59 -12.57 -38.82
C ALA A 47 -6.70 -11.97 -37.40
N PRO A 48 -5.60 -11.49 -36.81
CA PRO A 48 -5.66 -10.73 -35.57
C PRO A 48 -6.30 -9.37 -35.85
N VAL A 49 -7.62 -9.31 -35.76
CA VAL A 49 -8.36 -8.05 -35.66
C VAL A 49 -8.63 -7.85 -34.17
N GLU A 50 -7.82 -6.95 -33.63
CA GLU A 50 -7.88 -6.41 -32.29
C GLU A 50 -9.32 -5.96 -31.97
N PRO A 51 -9.92 -6.43 -30.85
CA PRO A 51 -11.30 -6.08 -30.53
C PRO A 51 -11.39 -4.57 -30.27
N GLU A 52 -12.17 -3.86 -31.10
CA GLU A 52 -12.61 -2.50 -30.80
C GLU A 52 -13.54 -2.53 -29.59
N ILE A 53 -12.91 -2.45 -28.41
CA ILE A 53 -13.56 -1.99 -27.19
C ILE A 53 -14.10 -0.58 -27.51
N PRO A 54 -15.38 -0.27 -27.30
CA PRO A 54 -15.83 1.11 -27.33
C PRO A 54 -14.98 1.86 -26.31
N GLN A 55 -14.09 2.74 -26.81
CA GLN A 55 -13.11 3.42 -25.99
C GLN A 55 -13.83 4.03 -24.79
N PRO A 56 -13.47 3.66 -23.54
CA PRO A 56 -13.95 4.41 -22.41
C PRO A 56 -13.55 5.87 -22.63
N PRO A 57 -14.41 6.84 -22.26
CA PRO A 57 -14.06 8.26 -22.40
C PRO A 57 -12.66 8.48 -21.84
N PRO A 58 -11.82 9.28 -22.52
CA PRO A 58 -10.41 9.44 -22.16
C PRO A 58 -10.32 9.65 -20.65
N PRO A 59 -9.45 8.90 -19.94
CA PRO A 59 -9.35 9.02 -18.49
C PRO A 59 -9.16 10.49 -18.16
N ALA A 60 -9.96 10.98 -17.22
CA ALA A 60 -9.89 12.37 -16.79
C ALA A 60 -8.41 12.75 -16.61
N PRO A 61 -7.97 13.89 -17.16
CA PRO A 61 -6.57 14.26 -17.13
C PRO A 61 -6.10 14.14 -15.68
N ILE A 62 -5.03 13.34 -15.47
CA ILE A 62 -4.43 13.14 -14.16
C ILE A 62 -4.36 14.53 -13.51
N PRO A 63 -5.02 14.71 -12.36
CA PRO A 63 -5.23 16.05 -11.85
C PRO A 63 -3.87 16.68 -11.58
N ARG A 64 -3.76 18.00 -11.80
CA ARG A 64 -2.47 18.71 -11.80
C ARG A 64 -1.64 18.47 -10.52
N TYR A 65 -2.28 18.16 -9.40
CA TYR A 65 -1.63 17.80 -8.14
C TYR A 65 -0.91 16.44 -8.14
N LEU A 66 -1.24 15.53 -9.06
CA LEU A 66 -0.59 14.21 -9.24
C LEU A 66 0.49 14.20 -10.33
N LYS A 67 0.68 15.33 -11.05
CA LYS A 67 1.61 15.43 -12.19
C LYS A 67 3.04 15.82 -11.81
N LYS A 68 3.27 16.33 -10.60
CA LYS A 68 4.63 16.65 -10.13
C LYS A 68 5.27 15.40 -9.51
N LYS A 69 5.54 14.38 -10.32
CA LYS A 69 6.54 13.37 -9.93
C LYS A 69 7.89 14.01 -10.21
N THR A 70 8.49 14.61 -9.20
CA THR A 70 9.84 15.16 -9.30
C THR A 70 10.82 14.01 -9.43
N ASP A 71 11.59 13.98 -10.51
CA ASP A 71 12.58 12.93 -10.72
C ASP A 71 13.80 13.17 -9.81
N PHE A 72 13.79 12.53 -8.64
CA PHE A 72 14.90 12.62 -7.67
C PHE A 72 16.19 11.94 -8.15
N SER A 73 16.15 11.19 -9.25
CA SER A 73 17.34 10.59 -9.89
C SER A 73 18.41 11.63 -10.24
N VAL A 74 18.01 12.88 -10.47
CA VAL A 74 18.93 14.00 -10.76
C VAL A 74 19.86 14.27 -9.57
N LEU A 75 19.43 14.02 -8.32
CA LEU A 75 20.30 14.17 -7.14
C LEU A 75 21.43 13.14 -7.12
N ALA A 76 21.14 11.90 -7.48
CA ALA A 76 22.12 10.82 -7.44
C ALA A 76 23.25 11.05 -8.44
N THR A 77 22.93 11.65 -9.58
CA THR A 77 23.88 12.00 -10.65
C THR A 77 24.64 13.31 -10.37
N ASN A 78 24.19 14.12 -9.40
CA ASN A 78 24.80 15.42 -9.13
C ASN A 78 26.19 15.28 -8.46
N PRO A 79 27.26 15.87 -9.02
CA PRO A 79 28.60 15.79 -8.43
C PRO A 79 28.68 16.48 -7.06
N LYS A 80 27.90 17.55 -6.82
CA LYS A 80 27.86 18.25 -5.53
C LYS A 80 27.40 17.31 -4.40
N PHE A 81 26.44 16.42 -4.67
CA PHE A 81 25.98 15.43 -3.69
C PHE A 81 27.11 14.47 -3.33
N GLN A 82 27.83 13.95 -4.33
CA GLN A 82 28.96 13.04 -4.11
C GLN A 82 30.11 13.70 -3.32
N GLU A 83 30.40 14.97 -3.58
CA GLU A 83 31.37 15.73 -2.78
C GLU A 83 30.91 15.91 -1.34
N LEU A 84 29.63 16.14 -1.12
CA LEU A 84 29.06 16.31 0.22
C LEU A 84 29.18 15.03 1.04
N LEU A 85 28.96 13.86 0.41
CA LEU A 85 29.20 12.56 1.05
C LEU A 85 30.67 12.34 1.43
N LYS A 86 31.61 12.82 0.60
CA LYS A 86 33.06 12.75 0.91
C LYS A 86 33.44 13.68 2.07
N LYS A 87 32.85 14.88 2.12
CA LYS A 87 33.06 15.86 3.19
C LYS A 87 32.46 15.39 4.52
N TYR A 88 31.30 14.74 4.49
CA TYR A 88 30.56 14.31 5.67
C TYR A 88 30.24 12.80 5.64
N PRO A 89 31.13 11.94 6.16
CA PRO A 89 30.88 10.50 6.20
C PRO A 89 29.71 10.13 7.14
N ALA A 90 29.34 11.01 8.08
CA ALA A 90 28.20 10.82 8.97
C ALA A 90 26.84 11.09 8.30
N LEU A 91 26.80 11.69 7.10
CA LEU A 91 25.55 12.00 6.42
C LEU A 91 24.83 10.75 5.92
N LEU A 92 25.55 9.83 5.29
CA LEU A 92 24.96 8.58 4.77
C LEU A 92 24.24 7.77 5.84
N PRO A 93 24.86 7.45 7.00
CA PRO A 93 24.15 6.70 8.03
C PRO A 93 22.97 7.49 8.60
N ALA A 94 23.03 8.83 8.66
CA ALA A 94 21.89 9.65 9.09
C ALA A 94 20.71 9.55 8.10
N LEU A 95 20.97 9.63 6.79
CA LEU A 95 19.94 9.46 5.75
C LEU A 95 19.36 8.04 5.73
N GLN A 96 20.19 7.02 5.94
CA GLN A 96 19.74 5.63 6.04
C GLN A 96 18.81 5.41 7.22
N ARG A 97 19.07 6.04 8.38
CA ARG A 97 18.16 5.98 9.54
C ARG A 97 16.81 6.61 9.23
N VAL A 98 16.79 7.75 8.54
CA VAL A 98 15.54 8.41 8.12
C VAL A 98 14.79 7.54 7.11
N TYR A 99 15.49 6.93 6.14
CA TYR A 99 14.90 6.01 5.18
C TYR A 99 14.32 4.75 5.86
N ALA A 100 15.05 4.17 6.82
CA ALA A 100 14.59 3.02 7.58
C ALA A 100 13.28 3.30 8.35
N ALA A 101 13.08 4.52 8.86
CA ALA A 101 11.82 4.91 9.51
C ALA A 101 10.61 4.94 8.55
N THR A 102 10.85 5.09 7.24
CA THR A 102 9.80 5.05 6.21
C THR A 102 9.49 3.64 5.70
N ILE A 103 10.33 2.65 6.04
CA ILE A 103 10.09 1.25 5.71
C ILE A 103 9.29 0.61 6.84
N GLU A 104 8.35 -0.27 6.50
CA GLU A 104 7.61 -1.05 7.49
C GLU A 104 8.60 -1.83 8.38
N PRO A 105 8.62 -1.57 9.70
CA PRO A 105 9.46 -2.34 10.59
C PRO A 105 8.98 -3.79 10.59
N GLU A 106 9.92 -4.72 10.47
CA GLU A 106 9.65 -6.15 10.62
C GLU A 106 8.84 -6.37 11.91
N GLU A 107 7.91 -7.33 11.89
CA GLU A 107 6.80 -7.49 12.84
C GLU A 107 7.22 -7.52 14.33
N GLY A 108 8.51 -7.70 14.62
CA GLY A 108 9.13 -7.66 15.94
C GLY A 108 9.66 -6.30 16.45
N ASP A 109 9.83 -5.27 15.60
CA ASP A 109 10.35 -3.94 16.01
C ASP A 109 9.24 -2.91 16.23
N GLN A 110 7.98 -3.29 15.96
CA GLN A 110 6.84 -2.44 16.30
C GLN A 110 6.82 -2.22 17.82
N PRO A 111 6.93 -0.97 18.30
CA PRO A 111 6.87 -0.71 19.72
C PRO A 111 5.49 -1.14 20.19
N ARG A 112 5.44 -2.31 20.85
CA ARG A 112 4.27 -2.78 21.60
C ARG A 112 3.86 -1.60 22.46
N GLY A 113 2.72 -1.01 22.12
CA GLY A 113 2.34 0.31 22.59
C GLY A 113 2.64 0.43 24.07
N ASN A 114 3.59 1.31 24.41
CA ASN A 114 3.87 1.66 25.80
C ASN A 114 2.70 2.48 26.33
N ARG A 115 1.56 1.82 26.53
CA ARG A 115 0.41 2.35 27.26
C ARG A 115 0.64 2.02 28.72
N GLY A 116 1.56 2.73 29.35
CA GLY A 116 1.79 2.56 30.78
C GLY A 116 3.03 3.24 31.32
N GLY A 117 3.22 4.54 31.04
CA GLY A 117 4.40 5.23 31.54
C GLY A 117 4.25 6.73 31.79
N ARG A 118 3.04 7.28 31.85
CA ARG A 118 2.85 8.61 32.47
C ARG A 118 2.61 8.39 33.94
N GLY A 119 3.68 8.51 34.72
CA GLY A 119 3.60 8.55 36.17
C GLY A 119 2.58 9.60 36.64
N GLY A 120 1.89 9.26 37.73
CA GLY A 120 1.31 10.25 38.62
C GLY A 120 -0.20 10.16 38.83
N PHE A 121 -0.72 9.07 39.39
CA PHE A 121 -1.86 9.18 40.30
C PHE A 121 -1.66 8.25 41.49
N ARG A 122 -1.17 8.84 42.59
CA ARG A 122 -1.20 8.25 43.93
C ARG A 122 -2.64 7.84 44.21
N GLY A 123 -2.87 6.55 44.39
CA GLY A 123 -4.16 6.01 44.78
C GLY A 123 -4.61 6.62 46.11
N ARG A 124 -5.61 7.51 46.04
CA ARG A 124 -6.48 7.83 47.16
C ARG A 124 -7.91 7.97 46.67
N GLY A 125 -8.63 6.86 46.78
CA GLY A 125 -10.09 6.84 46.93
C GLY A 125 -10.89 6.98 45.64
N GLY A 126 -12.06 6.35 45.65
CA GLY A 126 -13.16 6.72 44.77
C GLY A 126 -13.71 5.56 43.96
N ARG A 127 -14.80 4.97 44.46
CA ARG A 127 -15.69 4.06 43.74
C ARG A 127 -16.02 4.64 42.36
N GLY A 128 -15.69 3.91 41.30
CA GLY A 128 -16.06 4.28 39.94
C GLY A 128 -16.31 3.02 39.12
N ARG A 129 -17.60 2.71 38.89
CA ARG A 129 -18.05 1.77 37.86
C ARG A 129 -17.64 2.32 36.48
N GLY A 130 -16.39 2.08 36.09
CA GLY A 130 -15.89 2.36 34.75
C GLY A 130 -15.96 1.10 33.92
N ARG A 131 -16.93 1.04 32.99
CA ARG A 131 -17.02 0.05 31.92
C ARG A 131 -15.61 -0.24 31.39
N GLY A 132 -15.13 -1.46 31.62
CA GLY A 132 -13.91 -1.95 31.00
C GLY A 132 -14.07 -1.85 29.49
N GLY A 133 -13.41 -0.85 28.91
CA GLY A 133 -13.29 -0.75 27.47
C GLY A 133 -12.54 -2.00 27.01
N ARG A 134 -13.21 -2.86 26.25
CA ARG A 134 -12.53 -3.72 25.28
C ARG A 134 -11.77 -2.79 24.37
N PHE A 135 -10.52 -2.51 24.72
CA PHE A 135 -9.57 -2.04 23.74
C PHE A 135 -9.44 -3.22 22.79
N ASN A 136 -9.87 -3.03 21.55
CA ASN A 136 -9.43 -3.92 20.49
C ASN A 136 -7.90 -3.80 20.50
N ASP A 137 -7.22 -4.83 21.01
CA ASP A 137 -5.77 -5.06 20.90
C ASP A 137 -5.40 -5.36 19.44
N SER A 138 -6.01 -4.65 18.49
CA SER A 138 -5.48 -4.56 17.14
C SER A 138 -4.21 -3.74 17.27
N ALA A 139 -3.09 -4.44 17.47
CA ALA A 139 -1.75 -3.92 17.31
C ALA A 139 -1.78 -2.96 16.12
N HIS A 140 -1.43 -1.70 16.38
CA HIS A 140 -1.48 -0.67 15.35
C HIS A 140 -0.60 -1.14 14.19
N LYS A 141 -1.24 -1.65 13.14
CA LYS A 141 -0.57 -2.05 11.92
C LYS A 141 0.12 -0.81 11.38
N TRP A 142 1.40 -0.91 11.10
CA TRP A 142 2.18 0.20 10.56
C TRP A 142 1.47 0.80 9.34
N THR A 143 1.48 2.13 9.25
CA THR A 143 0.92 2.86 8.10
C THR A 143 2.00 3.74 7.48
N PRO A 144 1.99 3.95 6.16
CA PRO A 144 2.95 4.84 5.49
C PRO A 144 2.99 6.24 6.12
N LYS A 145 1.82 6.79 6.48
CA LYS A 145 1.69 8.09 7.15
C LYS A 145 2.40 8.13 8.52
N GLN A 146 2.45 7.01 9.23
CA GLN A 146 3.16 6.91 10.50
C GLN A 146 4.67 6.88 10.27
N GLY A 147 5.15 6.11 9.28
CA GLY A 147 6.56 6.11 8.89
C GLY A 147 7.04 7.49 8.44
N ASP A 148 6.26 8.19 7.62
CA ASP A 148 6.54 9.59 7.23
C ASP A 148 6.59 10.51 8.45
N GLY A 149 5.68 10.34 9.41
CA GLY A 149 5.64 11.11 10.66
C GLY A 149 6.87 10.86 11.54
N ASP A 150 7.32 9.62 11.63
CA ASP A 150 8.52 9.24 12.39
C ASP A 150 9.79 9.74 11.69
N ALA A 151 9.88 9.63 10.36
CA ALA A 151 10.97 10.22 9.56
C ALA A 151 11.07 11.74 9.74
N MET A 152 9.93 12.45 9.70
CA MET A 152 9.87 13.89 9.96
C MET A 152 10.29 14.26 11.39
N ARG A 153 9.95 13.42 12.38
CA ARG A 153 10.43 13.59 13.76
C ARG A 153 11.95 13.44 13.84
N MET A 154 12.55 12.50 13.12
CA MET A 154 14.01 12.35 13.08
C MET A 154 14.69 13.56 12.43
N LEU A 155 14.18 14.05 11.30
CA LEU A 155 14.70 15.25 10.64
C LEU A 155 14.61 16.49 11.54
N LYS A 156 13.50 16.63 12.30
CA LYS A 156 13.38 17.68 13.32
C LYS A 156 14.45 17.54 14.41
N GLY A 157 14.70 16.32 14.90
CA GLY A 157 15.75 16.04 15.87
C GLY A 157 17.17 16.42 15.39
N TYR A 158 17.50 16.16 14.12
CA TYR A 158 18.79 16.59 13.57
C TYR A 158 18.93 18.12 13.48
N ARG A 159 17.83 18.86 13.30
CA ARG A 159 17.84 20.33 13.30
C ARG A 159 17.99 20.93 14.70
N GLU A 160 17.42 20.26 15.71
CA GLU A 160 17.43 20.70 17.12
C GLU A 160 18.69 20.24 17.89
N ARG A 161 19.56 19.42 17.26
CA ARG A 161 20.87 19.03 17.80
C ARG A 161 21.82 20.21 17.99
N GLU A 162 22.87 20.00 18.78
CA GLU A 162 23.87 21.03 19.06
C GLU A 162 24.58 21.48 17.77
N GLU A 163 25.00 22.73 17.72
CA GLU A 163 25.60 23.35 16.53
C GLU A 163 26.98 22.76 16.17
N SER A 164 27.64 22.12 17.13
CA SER A 164 28.89 21.38 16.95
C SER A 164 28.70 20.00 16.29
N ASP A 165 27.46 19.51 16.20
CA ASP A 165 27.18 18.21 15.61
C ASP A 165 27.41 18.24 14.09
N LYS A 166 28.45 17.53 13.65
CA LYS A 166 28.78 17.34 12.23
C LYS A 166 27.58 16.79 11.44
N GLU A 167 26.71 16.01 12.07
CA GLU A 167 25.46 15.50 11.49
C GLU A 167 24.46 16.61 11.14
N LYS A 168 24.32 17.63 12.00
CA LYS A 168 23.43 18.78 11.76
C LYS A 168 23.92 19.63 10.60
N GLN A 169 25.22 19.93 10.57
CA GLN A 169 25.84 20.69 9.48
C GLN A 169 25.72 19.95 8.15
N ALA A 170 25.97 18.63 8.16
CA ALA A 170 25.84 17.80 6.96
C ALA A 170 24.38 17.76 6.46
N MET A 171 23.41 17.58 7.36
CA MET A 171 21.99 17.53 7.00
C MET A 171 21.49 18.90 6.50
N ALA A 172 21.95 20.00 7.09
CA ALA A 172 21.63 21.34 6.62
C ALA A 172 22.19 21.60 5.21
N ALA A 173 23.45 21.25 4.96
CA ALA A 173 24.07 21.35 3.64
C ALA A 173 23.36 20.47 2.58
N PHE A 174 22.89 19.28 2.99
CA PHE A 174 22.10 18.42 2.10
C PHE A 174 20.76 19.05 1.74
N VAL A 175 20.02 19.59 2.71
CA VAL A 175 18.74 20.27 2.45
C VAL A 175 18.94 21.47 1.53
N GLN A 176 19.97 22.27 1.75
CA GLN A 176 20.31 23.39 0.86
C GLN A 176 20.59 22.92 -0.58
N LEU A 177 21.36 21.84 -0.75
CA LEU A 177 21.61 21.28 -2.08
C LEU A 177 20.31 20.80 -2.77
N VAL A 178 19.41 20.16 -2.01
CA VAL A 178 18.11 19.72 -2.53
C VAL A 178 17.27 20.93 -2.95
N GLU A 179 17.22 21.98 -2.13
CA GLU A 179 16.54 23.24 -2.45
C GLU A 179 17.15 23.93 -3.68
N GLU A 180 18.47 23.96 -3.84
CA GLU A 180 19.12 24.49 -5.07
C GLU A 180 18.75 23.66 -6.32
N THR A 181 18.59 22.35 -6.19
CA THR A 181 18.33 21.48 -7.35
C THR A 181 16.87 21.39 -7.76
N PHE A 182 15.93 21.53 -6.83
CA PHE A 182 14.49 21.41 -7.11
C PHE A 182 13.67 22.65 -6.75
N GLY A 183 14.20 23.59 -5.97
CA GLY A 183 13.54 24.86 -5.68
C GLY A 183 13.38 25.71 -6.94
N ASP A 184 14.32 25.62 -7.88
CA ASP A 184 14.24 26.29 -9.19
C ASP A 184 13.24 25.60 -10.15
N ALA A 185 12.82 24.36 -9.87
CA ALA A 185 11.81 23.66 -10.69
C ALA A 185 10.36 24.08 -10.34
N GLU A 186 10.18 24.91 -9.31
CA GLU A 186 8.88 25.35 -8.81
C GLU A 186 8.65 26.88 -8.96
N SER A 187 9.37 27.54 -9.88
CA SER A 187 9.10 28.91 -10.34
C SER A 187 8.53 28.96 -11.76
#